data_AF-A0A8J7RFX0-F1
#
_entry.id   AF-A0A8J7RFX0-F1
#
_cell.length_a   1.000
_cell.length_b   1.000
_cell.length_c   1.000
_cell.angle_alpha   90.00
_cell.angle_beta   90.00
_cell.angle_gamma   90.00
#
_symmetry.space_group_name_H-M   'P 1'
#
loop_
_entity.id
_entity.type
_entity.pdbx_description
1 polymer ?
#
loop_
_entity_poly.entity_id
_entity_poly.type
_entity_poly.pdbx_seq_one_letter_code
_entity_poly.pdbx_strand_id
1 'polypeptide(L)'
;MKLLETIGSTPLILLESLSASLPARIFVKNESRNPGGSIKDRAALGYIESAMAEGLLENGGTVVEATSGNLGIGLAVVCAQKG
;
A
#
# COMPACT_ATOMS: atom_id res chain seq x y z
N MET A 1 3.04 12.88 12.21
CA MET A 1 2.91 11.93 11.09
C MET A 1 1.81 10.95 11.44
N LYS A 2 0.75 10.88 10.62
CA LYS A 2 -0.32 9.88 10.75
C LYS A 2 0.08 8.60 10.04
N LEU A 3 -0.52 7.46 10.41
CA LEU A 3 -0.15 6.15 9.84
C LEU A 3 -0.30 6.12 8.31
N LEU A 4 -1.38 6.68 7.76
CA LEU A 4 -1.62 6.64 6.31
C LEU A 4 -0.60 7.44 5.51
N GLU A 5 0.02 8.46 6.12
CA GLU A 5 1.08 9.26 5.49
C GLU A 5 2.39 8.46 5.31
N THR A 6 2.52 7.29 5.97
CA THR A 6 3.67 6.39 5.81
C THR A 6 3.50 5.39 4.68
N ILE A 7 2.30 5.32 4.06
CA ILE A 7 2.07 4.48 2.88
C ILE A 7 2.81 5.11 1.69
N GLY A 8 3.66 4.31 1.07
CA GLY A 8 4.50 4.74 -0.04
C GLY A 8 5.91 5.12 0.39
N SER A 9 6.59 5.90 -0.46
CA SER A 9 8.00 6.29 -0.24
C SER A 9 8.94 5.15 0.18
N THR A 10 8.64 3.93 -0.26
CA THR A 10 9.36 2.71 0.10
C THR A 10 10.76 2.70 -0.49
N PRO A 11 11.73 2.08 0.18
CA PRO A 11 13.12 2.15 -0.26
C PRO A 11 13.36 1.40 -1.58
N LEU A 12 14.29 1.92 -2.37
CA LEU A 12 14.95 1.18 -3.45
C LEU A 12 16.23 0.57 -2.90
N ILE A 13 16.35 -0.75 -2.98
CA ILE A 13 17.49 -1.50 -2.45
C ILE A 13 18.29 -2.04 -3.64
N LEU A 14 19.57 -1.69 -3.75
CA LEU A 14 20.46 -2.22 -4.78
C LEU A 14 20.72 -3.71 -4.54
N LEU A 15 20.55 -4.54 -5.57
CA LEU A 15 20.99 -5.93 -5.54
C LEU A 15 22.42 -6.01 -6.08
N GLU A 16 23.40 -5.85 -5.20
CA GLU A 16 24.82 -5.76 -5.59
C GLU A 16 25.29 -6.99 -6.36
N SER A 17 25.08 -8.19 -5.81
CA SER A 17 25.53 -9.45 -6.43
C SER A 17 24.92 -9.69 -7.81
N LEU A 18 23.65 -9.34 -8.01
CA LEU A 18 22.97 -9.51 -9.29
C LEU A 18 23.36 -8.42 -10.30
N SER A 19 23.61 -7.20 -9.82
CA SER A 19 24.05 -6.09 -10.67
C SER A 19 25.49 -6.26 -11.14
N ALA A 20 26.34 -6.96 -10.39
CA ALA A 20 27.76 -7.13 -10.70
C ALA A 20 28.03 -7.85 -12.03
N SER A 21 27.13 -8.74 -12.46
CA SER A 21 27.27 -9.53 -13.70
C SER A 21 26.54 -8.94 -14.91
N LEU A 22 25.91 -7.78 -14.77
CA LEU A 22 25.04 -7.18 -15.78
C LEU A 22 25.52 -5.77 -16.17
N PRO A 23 25.30 -5.32 -17.41
CA PRO A 23 25.58 -3.94 -17.81
C PRO A 23 24.57 -2.92 -17.25
N ALA A 24 23.87 -3.26 -16.16
CA ALA A 24 22.82 -2.46 -15.55
C ALA A 24 22.74 -2.70 -14.03
N ARG A 25 22.25 -1.69 -13.29
CA ARG A 25 21.97 -1.80 -11.85
C ARG A 25 20.54 -2.29 -11.63
N ILE A 26 20.37 -3.34 -10.84
CA ILE A 26 19.06 -3.88 -10.48
C ILE A 26 18.70 -3.47 -9.06
N PHE A 27 17.48 -2.95 -8.91
CA PHE A 27 16.93 -2.51 -7.63
C PHE A 27 15.66 -3.28 -7.27
N VAL A 28 15.46 -3.50 -5.98
CA VAL A 28 14.18 -3.92 -5.41
C VAL A 28 13.47 -2.70 -4.85
N LYS A 29 12.22 -2.47 -5.30
CA LYS A 29 11.30 -1.56 -4.63
C LYS A 29 10.63 -2.31 -3.48
N ASN A 30 11.08 -2.09 -2.25
CA ASN A 30 10.68 -2.91 -1.11
C ASN A 30 9.32 -2.48 -0.53
N GLU A 31 8.24 -2.87 -1.21
CA GLU A 31 6.85 -2.55 -0.83
C GLU A 31 6.37 -3.26 0.45
N SER A 32 7.14 -4.21 0.99
CA SER A 32 6.84 -4.79 2.31
C SER A 32 7.07 -3.82 3.48
N ARG A 33 7.51 -2.59 3.20
CA ARG A 33 7.75 -1.52 4.18
C ARG A 33 6.57 -0.56 4.35
N ASN A 34 5.49 -0.72 3.58
CA ASN A 34 4.23 -0.05 3.91
C ASN A 34 3.66 -0.63 5.23
N PRO A 35 2.84 0.12 5.99
CA PRO A 35 2.38 -0.27 7.33
C PRO A 35 1.54 -1.55 7.40
N GLY A 36 0.76 -1.87 6.37
CA GLY A 36 0.05 -3.13 6.16
C GLY A 36 0.91 -4.23 5.53
N GLY A 37 2.21 -3.96 5.32
CA GLY A 37 3.22 -4.97 4.99
C GLY A 37 3.27 -5.36 3.52
N SER A 38 2.56 -4.67 2.62
CA SER A 38 2.57 -4.99 1.20
C SER A 38 2.33 -3.78 0.29
N ILE A 39 2.48 -3.99 -1.03
CA ILE A 39 2.14 -2.98 -2.04
C ILE A 39 0.65 -2.61 -2.04
N LYS A 40 -0.22 -3.46 -1.50
CA LYS A 40 -1.68 -3.27 -1.58
C LYS A 40 -2.19 -2.13 -0.73
N ASP A 41 -1.44 -1.66 0.26
CA ASP A 41 -1.76 -0.47 1.05
C ASP A 41 -1.95 0.77 0.17
N ARG A 42 -1.18 0.89 -0.91
CA ARG A 42 -1.32 1.98 -1.89
C ARG A 42 -2.68 1.97 -2.57
N ALA A 43 -3.09 0.79 -3.03
CA ALA A 43 -4.37 0.60 -3.70
C ALA A 43 -5.53 0.81 -2.71
N ALA A 44 -5.42 0.24 -1.50
CA ALA A 44 -6.40 0.42 -0.45
C ALA A 44 -6.61 1.91 -0.11
N LEU A 45 -5.52 2.67 0.06
CA LEU A 45 -5.62 4.11 0.34
C LEU A 45 -6.31 4.85 -0.80
N GLY A 46 -5.88 4.60 -2.05
CA GLY A 46 -6.47 5.22 -3.22
C GLY A 46 -7.96 4.90 -3.42
N TYR A 47 -8.36 3.64 -3.21
CA TYR A 47 -9.76 3.21 -3.35
C TYR A 47 -10.67 3.90 -2.34
N ILE A 48 -10.28 3.91 -1.07
CA ILE A 48 -11.07 4.53 -0.01
C ILE A 48 -11.13 6.04 -0.22
N GLU A 49 -10.02 6.69 -0.58
CA GLU A 49 -10.02 8.15 -0.81
C GLU A 49 -10.86 8.55 -2.01
N SER A 50 -10.83 7.79 -3.11
CA SER A 50 -11.69 8.03 -4.27
C SER A 50 -13.17 7.83 -3.90
N ALA A 51 -13.51 6.71 -3.27
CA ALA A 51 -14.89 6.40 -2.91
C ALA A 51 -15.50 7.45 -1.96
N MET A 52 -14.71 7.95 -1.00
CA MET A 52 -15.15 9.03 -0.10
C MET A 52 -15.28 10.37 -0.83
N ALA A 53 -14.34 10.71 -1.73
CA ALA A 53 -14.40 11.94 -2.52
C ALA A 53 -15.61 11.96 -3.48
N GLU A 54 -16.00 10.80 -3.99
CA GLU A 54 -17.17 10.60 -4.87
C GLU A 54 -18.48 10.47 -4.09
N GLY A 55 -18.45 10.43 -2.75
CA GLY A 55 -19.64 10.23 -1.91
C GLY A 55 -20.22 8.82 -1.97
N LEU A 56 -19.48 7.84 -2.49
CA LEU A 56 -19.86 6.42 -2.53
C LEU A 56 -19.63 5.71 -1.19
N LEU A 57 -18.76 6.27 -0.36
CA LEU A 57 -18.43 5.76 0.97
C LEU A 57 -18.46 6.91 1.98
N GLU A 58 -19.25 6.75 3.02
CA GLU A 58 -19.33 7.69 4.15
C GLU A 58 -18.61 7.10 5.38
N ASN A 59 -18.30 7.95 6.36
CA ASN A 59 -17.76 7.49 7.64
C ASN A 59 -18.72 6.48 8.30
N GLY A 60 -18.18 5.38 8.81
CA GLY A 60 -18.94 4.26 9.35
C GLY A 60 -19.50 3.30 8.30
N GLY A 61 -19.26 3.54 7.01
CA GLY A 61 -19.69 2.64 5.93
C GLY A 61 -18.92 1.32 5.90
N THR A 62 -19.56 0.27 5.39
CA THR A 62 -18.96 -1.06 5.28
C THR A 62 -18.27 -1.25 3.94
N VAL A 63 -17.00 -1.65 3.96
CA VAL A 63 -16.22 -2.00 2.76
C VAL A 63 -16.17 -3.52 2.63
N VAL A 64 -16.53 -4.04 1.45
CA VAL A 64 -16.50 -5.47 1.12
C VAL A 64 -15.57 -5.69 -0.06
N GLU A 65 -14.62 -6.62 0.07
CA GLU A 65 -13.62 -6.90 -0.95
C GLU A 65 -13.40 -8.41 -1.11
N ALA A 66 -13.43 -8.89 -2.35
CA ALA A 66 -13.09 -10.28 -2.68
C ALA A 66 -11.58 -10.38 -2.95
N THR A 67 -10.81 -10.78 -1.94
CA THR A 67 -9.35 -10.73 -1.99
C THR A 67 -8.69 -12.03 -1.57
N SER A 68 -7.49 -12.28 -2.11
CA SER A 68 -6.60 -13.35 -1.67
C SER A 68 -5.83 -13.00 -0.38
N GLY A 69 -5.95 -11.78 0.16
CA GLY A 69 -5.45 -11.42 1.49
C GLY A 69 -4.92 -10.00 1.62
N ASN A 70 -3.79 -9.69 0.96
CA ASN A 70 -3.05 -8.43 1.20
C ASN A 70 -3.85 -7.16 0.98
N LEU A 71 -4.78 -7.15 0.02
CA LEU A 71 -5.66 -5.99 -0.18
C LEU A 71 -6.66 -5.84 0.98
N GLY A 72 -7.18 -6.95 1.50
CA GLY A 72 -8.03 -6.94 2.70
C GLY A 72 -7.29 -6.39 3.91
N ILE A 73 -6.02 -6.76 4.10
CA ILE A 73 -5.17 -6.19 5.16
C ILE A 73 -4.98 -4.68 4.95
N GLY A 74 -4.62 -4.25 3.74
CA GLY A 74 -4.45 -2.83 3.43
C GLY A 74 -5.74 -2.03 3.65
N LEU A 75 -6.89 -2.53 3.19
CA LEU A 75 -8.20 -1.92 3.41
C LEU A 75 -8.54 -1.84 4.90
N ALA A 76 -8.30 -2.91 5.67
CA ALA A 76 -8.51 -2.91 7.11
C ALA A 76 -7.67 -1.84 7.83
N VAL A 77 -6.39 -1.68 7.45
CA VAL A 77 -5.51 -0.62 7.99
C VAL A 77 -6.06 0.78 7.66
N VAL A 78 -6.50 1.00 6.42
CA VAL A 78 -7.03 2.30 5.99
C VAL A 78 -8.35 2.63 6.67
N CYS A 79 -9.31 1.70 6.66
CA CYS A 79 -10.61 1.87 7.31
C CYS A 79 -10.46 2.09 8.82
N ALA A 80 -9.60 1.33 9.50
CA ALA A 80 -9.35 1.52 10.94
C ALA A 80 -8.80 2.92 11.30
N GLN A 81 -8.15 3.61 10.35
CA GLN A 81 -7.65 4.97 10.56
C GLN A 81 -8.65 6.07 10.19
N LYS A 82 -9.57 5.81 9.24
CA LYS A 82 -10.56 6.80 8.78
C LYS A 82 -11.89 6.74 9.55
N GLY A 83 -12.20 5.59 10.16
CA GLY A 83 -13.50 5.33 10.79
C GLY A 83 -14.55 4.97 9.75
#